data_AF-A0AAD7E7H4-F1
#
_entry.id   AF-A0AAD7E7H4-F1
#
_cell.length_a   1.000
_cell.length_b   1.000
_cell.length_c   1.000
_cell.angle_alpha   90.00
_cell.angle_beta   90.00
_cell.angle_gamma   90.00
#
_symmetry.space_group_name_H-M   'P 1'
#
loop_
_entity.id
_entity.type
_entity.pdbx_description
1 polymer ?
#
loop_
_entity_poly.entity_id
_entity_poly.type
_entity_poly.pdbx_seq_one_letter_code
_entity_poly.pdbx_strand_id
1 'polypeptide(L)'
;MVLFKYLQDKVIFRTFYTTKLSKRLIHGVSASDEVEASRISKLKEACGFEYTNKLQRMFTDMSLLKDLTDSFKERMAQNHDDMDIAFSIMVLGTYFWPLAHR
;
A
#
# COMPACT_ATOMS: atom_id res chain seq x y z
N MET A 1 -11.87 -14.75 8.23
CA MET A 1 -11.07 -15.72 7.45
C MET A 1 -11.67 -17.11 7.35
N VAL A 2 -12.83 -17.40 7.96
CA VAL A 2 -13.45 -18.73 7.89
C VAL A 2 -13.76 -19.13 6.43
N LEU A 3 -14.46 -18.27 5.67
CA LEU A 3 -14.75 -18.54 4.25
C LEU A 3 -13.51 -18.67 3.36
N PHE A 4 -12.47 -17.88 3.65
CA PHE A 4 -11.21 -17.90 2.88
C PHE A 4 -10.50 -19.26 2.95
N LYS A 5 -10.69 -20.04 4.02
CA LYS A 5 -10.10 -21.39 4.14
C LYS A 5 -10.66 -22.38 3.10
N TYR A 6 -11.91 -22.17 2.67
CA TYR A 6 -12.59 -23.02 1.70
C TYR A 6 -12.36 -22.57 0.26
N LEU A 7 -11.71 -21.43 0.05
CA LEU A 7 -11.40 -20.93 -1.28
C LEU A 7 -10.31 -21.80 -1.91
N GLN A 8 -10.63 -22.45 -3.04
CA GLN A 8 -9.66 -23.26 -3.79
C GLN A 8 -8.65 -22.39 -4.53
N ASP A 9 -9.10 -21.33 -5.21
CA ASP A 9 -8.21 -20.46 -5.98
C ASP A 9 -7.73 -19.24 -5.18
N LYS A 10 -6.75 -19.51 -4.31
CA LYS A 10 -6.08 -18.47 -3.52
C LYS A 10 -5.21 -17.55 -4.38
N VAL A 11 -4.77 -17.98 -5.55
CA VAL A 11 -3.91 -17.17 -6.44
C VAL A 11 -4.74 -16.06 -7.06
N ILE A 12 -5.94 -16.38 -7.56
CA ILE A 12 -6.89 -15.39 -8.09
C ILE A 12 -7.24 -14.37 -7.01
N PHE A 13 -7.59 -14.81 -5.80
CA PHE A 13 -7.89 -13.89 -4.69
C PHE A 13 -6.72 -12.95 -4.41
N ARG A 14 -5.49 -13.47 -4.35
CA ARG A 14 -4.30 -12.64 -4.11
C ARG A 14 -4.16 -11.55 -5.16
N THR A 15 -4.33 -11.89 -6.44
CA THR A 15 -4.20 -10.94 -7.55
C THR A 15 -5.22 -9.82 -7.41
N PHE A 16 -6.50 -10.15 -7.21
CA PHE A 16 -7.55 -9.15 -7.03
C PHE A 16 -7.35 -8.33 -5.75
N TYR A 17 -6.99 -8.97 -4.64
CA TYR A 17 -6.77 -8.28 -3.37
C TYR A 17 -5.60 -7.29 -3.48
N THR A 18 -4.48 -7.70 -4.07
CA THR A 18 -3.31 -6.83 -4.31
C THR A 18 -3.69 -5.61 -5.12
N THR A 19 -4.39 -5.79 -6.24
CA THR A 19 -4.84 -4.67 -7.10
C THR A 19 -5.83 -3.75 -6.39
N LYS A 20 -6.74 -4.30 -5.58
CA LYS A 20 -7.71 -3.47 -4.84
C LYS A 20 -7.04 -2.72 -3.69
N LEU A 21 -6.11 -3.36 -2.97
CA LEU A 21 -5.35 -2.72 -1.91
C LEU A 21 -4.47 -1.61 -2.46
N SER A 22 -3.75 -1.84 -3.57
CA SER A 22 -2.88 -0.81 -4.15
C SER A 22 -3.66 0.46 -4.51
N LYS A 23 -4.84 0.32 -5.11
CA LYS A 23 -5.73 1.45 -5.38
C LYS A 23 -6.15 2.18 -4.11
N ARG A 24 -6.48 1.47 -3.04
CA ARG A 24 -6.88 2.10 -1.77
C ARG A 24 -5.73 2.89 -1.14
N LEU A 25 -4.52 2.32 -1.12
CA LEU A 25 -3.34 2.98 -0.58
C LEU A 25 -2.96 4.23 -1.39
N ILE A 26 -2.93 4.14 -2.73
CA ILE A 26 -2.55 5.27 -3.61
C ILE A 26 -3.50 6.44 -3.44
N HIS A 27 -4.81 6.18 -3.37
CA HIS A 27 -5.82 7.24 -3.29
C HIS A 27 -6.16 7.64 -1.85
N GLY A 28 -5.53 7.03 -0.84
CA GLY A 28 -5.83 7.30 0.58
C GLY A 28 -7.28 6.99 0.97
N VAL A 29 -7.95 6.05 0.29
CA VAL A 29 -9.37 5.69 0.54
C VAL A 29 -9.52 4.45 1.44
N SER A 30 -8.46 4.06 2.14
CA SER A 30 -8.52 3.03 3.18
C SER A 30 -9.35 3.53 4.37
N ALA A 31 -10.24 2.71 4.90
CA ALA A 31 -11.06 3.08 6.05
C ALA A 31 -10.25 3.13 7.36
N SER A 32 -9.24 2.27 7.50
CA SER A 32 -8.31 2.24 8.63
C SER A 32 -7.07 1.41 8.23
N ASP A 33 -5.90 1.93 8.55
CA ASP A 33 -4.63 1.26 8.29
C ASP A 33 -4.46 0.03 9.21
N GLU A 34 -4.98 0.10 10.44
CA GLU A 34 -4.98 -1.02 11.39
C GLU A 34 -5.82 -2.19 10.87
N VAL A 35 -6.96 -1.89 10.25
CA VAL A 35 -7.82 -2.92 9.65
C VAL A 35 -7.10 -3.60 8.50
N GLU A 36 -6.47 -2.84 7.61
CA GLU A 36 -5.71 -3.39 6.48
C GLU A 36 -4.50 -4.20 6.94
N ALA A 37 -3.74 -3.72 7.92
CA ALA A 37 -2.64 -4.45 8.54
C ALA A 37 -3.12 -5.77 9.18
N SER A 38 -4.25 -5.74 9.91
CA SER A 38 -4.86 -6.94 10.48
C SER A 38 -5.28 -7.94 9.40
N ARG A 39 -5.79 -7.47 8.26
CA ARG A 39 -6.15 -8.34 7.12
C ARG A 39 -4.93 -9.03 6.56
N ILE A 40 -3.82 -8.32 6.39
CA ILE A 40 -2.56 -8.89 5.90
C ILE A 40 -2.00 -9.91 6.90
N SER A 41 -2.02 -9.63 8.20
CA SER A 41 -1.59 -10.60 9.23
C SER A 41 -2.39 -11.91 9.16
N LYS A 42 -3.72 -11.80 9.06
CA LYS A 42 -4.61 -12.97 8.94
C LYS A 42 -4.38 -13.76 7.65
N LEU A 43 -4.00 -13.10 6.56
CA LEU A 43 -3.62 -13.78 5.31
C LEU A 43 -2.26 -14.46 5.43
N LYS A 44 -1.30 -13.84 6.13
CA LYS A 44 0.03 -14.41 6.42
C LYS A 44 -0.08 -15.66 7.27
N GLU A 45 -0.91 -15.65 8.31
CA GLU A 45 -1.20 -16.82 9.14
C GLU A 45 -1.82 -17.97 8.32
N ALA A 46 -2.69 -17.65 7.35
CA ALA A 46 -3.41 -18.65 6.58
C ALA A 46 -2.64 -19.22 5.37
N CYS A 47 -1.73 -18.45 4.78
CA CYS A 47 -1.07 -18.80 3.50
C CYS A 47 0.45 -18.59 3.50
N GLY A 48 1.03 -18.16 4.62
CA GLY A 48 2.46 -17.94 4.77
C GLY A 48 2.95 -16.57 4.29
N PHE A 49 4.24 -16.35 4.51
CA PHE A 49 4.92 -15.09 4.21
C PHE A 49 4.95 -14.78 2.72
N GLU A 50 5.35 -15.75 1.87
CA GLU A 50 5.44 -15.56 0.42
C GLU A 50 4.13 -15.08 -0.22
N TYR A 51 2.99 -15.54 0.31
CA TYR A 51 1.68 -15.13 -0.19
C TYR A 51 1.39 -13.64 0.05
N THR A 52 1.93 -13.07 1.14
CA THR A 52 1.64 -11.71 1.58
C THR A 52 2.82 -10.75 1.41
N ASN A 53 3.95 -11.21 0.88
CA ASN A 53 5.19 -10.44 0.73
C ASN A 53 4.94 -9.11 0.00
N LYS A 54 4.26 -9.14 -1.16
CA LYS A 54 3.94 -7.91 -1.91
C LYS A 54 3.07 -6.92 -1.11
N LEU A 55 2.07 -7.42 -0.38
CA LEU A 55 1.16 -6.59 0.42
C LEU A 55 1.91 -5.91 1.57
N GLN A 56 2.78 -6.66 2.26
CA GLN A 56 3.63 -6.11 3.33
C GLN A 56 4.56 -5.03 2.77
N ARG A 57 5.18 -5.28 1.62
CA ARG A 57 6.07 -4.31 0.99
C ARG A 57 5.35 -3.02 0.60
N MET A 58 4.13 -3.11 0.08
CA MET A 58 3.31 -1.93 -0.21
C MET A 58 3.05 -1.07 1.04
N PHE A 59 2.82 -1.69 2.20
CA PHE A 59 2.68 -0.95 3.47
C PHE A 59 3.97 -0.25 3.89
N THR A 60 5.10 -0.95 3.80
CA THR A 60 6.40 -0.35 4.10
C THR A 60 6.69 0.83 3.17
N ASP A 61 6.42 0.69 1.87
CA ASP A 61 6.61 1.76 0.89
C ASP A 61 5.73 2.99 1.23
N MET A 62 4.47 2.80 1.68
CA MET A 62 3.59 3.89 2.12
C MET A 62 4.14 4.65 3.34
N SER A 63 4.64 3.93 4.35
CA SER A 63 5.23 4.56 5.54
C SER A 63 6.48 5.36 5.19
N LEU A 64 7.41 4.78 4.43
CA LEU A 64 8.63 5.46 3.98
C LEU A 64 8.32 6.70 3.14
N LEU A 65 7.29 6.62 2.31
CA LEU A 65 6.88 7.73 1.47
C LEU A 65 6.32 8.89 2.28
N LYS A 66 5.55 8.60 3.32
CA LYS A 66 5.01 9.63 4.21
C LYS A 66 6.14 10.43 4.85
N ASP A 67 7.11 9.73 5.44
CA ASP A 67 8.28 10.34 6.08
C ASP A 67 9.09 11.20 5.09
N LEU A 68 9.29 10.69 3.87
CA LEU A 68 10.00 11.41 2.80
C LEU A 68 9.24 12.66 2.34
N THR A 69 7.92 12.55 2.19
CA THR A 69 7.05 13.66 1.75
C THR A 69 7.01 14.75 2.82
N ASP A 70 6.91 14.38 4.09
CA ASP A 70 6.89 15.33 5.20
C ASP A 70 8.25 16.05 5.31
N SER A 71 9.35 15.32 5.21
CA SER A 71 10.71 15.90 5.16
C SER A 71 10.90 16.85 3.97
N PHE A 72 10.34 16.51 2.80
CA PHE A 72 10.38 17.38 1.62
C PHE A 72 9.59 18.67 1.83
N LYS A 73 8.37 18.57 2.40
CA LYS A 73 7.54 19.74 2.71
C LYS A 73 8.23 20.68 3.71
N GLU A 74 8.83 20.14 4.77
CA GLU A 74 9.60 20.94 5.74
C GLU A 74 10.76 21.69 5.07
N ARG A 75 11.50 21.01 4.20
CA ARG A 75 12.61 21.63 3.48
C ARG A 75 12.16 22.68 2.47
N MET A 76 11.01 22.49 1.83
CA MET A 76 10.42 23.48 0.92
C MET A 76 9.97 24.72 1.69
N ALA A 77 9.32 24.55 2.85
CA ALA A 77 8.89 25.66 3.69
C ALA A 77 10.06 26.53 4.20
N GLN A 78 11.26 25.96 4.34
CA GLN A 78 12.45 26.70 4.77
C GLN A 78 13.17 27.46 3.63
N ASN A 79 13.05 26.99 2.39
CA ASN A 79 13.87 27.48 1.26
C ASN A 79 13.08 28.17 0.15
N HIS A 80 11.74 28.04 0.13
CA HIS A 80 10.87 28.59 -0.91
C HIS A 80 9.60 29.19 -0.28
N ASP A 81 9.41 30.49 -0.49
CA ASP A 81 8.40 31.29 0.24
C ASP A 81 7.02 31.35 -0.44
N ASP A 82 6.82 30.71 -1.60
CA ASP A 82 5.55 30.87 -2.34
C ASP A 82 5.32 29.76 -3.36
N MET A 83 4.95 28.57 -2.90
CA MET A 83 4.36 27.54 -3.77
C MET A 83 2.95 27.26 -3.26
N ASP A 84 1.98 28.00 -3.80
CA ASP A 84 0.53 27.81 -3.56
C ASP A 84 -0.02 26.52 -4.21
N ILE A 85 0.86 25.56 -4.52
CA ILE A 85 0.55 24.29 -5.17
C ILE A 85 0.63 23.19 -4.12
N ALA A 86 -0.53 22.60 -3.80
CA ALA A 86 -0.60 21.38 -3.02
C ALA A 86 0.08 20.24 -3.78
N PHE A 87 1.26 19.82 -3.32
CA PHE A 87 2.09 18.81 -3.98
C PHE A 87 2.20 17.55 -3.12
N SER A 88 1.98 16.39 -3.76
CA SER A 88 2.08 15.06 -3.15
C SER A 88 2.80 14.12 -4.10
N ILE A 89 3.92 13.56 -3.67
CA ILE A 89 4.70 12.58 -4.45
C ILE A 89 4.42 11.19 -3.91
N MET A 90 4.42 10.20 -4.81
CA MET A 90 4.38 8.79 -4.45
C MET A 90 5.42 7.99 -5.23
N VAL A 91 6.47 7.54 -4.53
CA VAL A 91 7.55 6.70 -5.10
C VAL A 91 7.25 5.24 -4.80
N LEU A 92 6.99 4.44 -5.83
CA LEU A 92 6.51 3.06 -5.69
C LEU A 92 7.41 2.07 -6.43
N GLY A 93 7.64 0.90 -5.83
CA GLY A 93 8.39 -0.19 -6.47
C GLY A 93 7.60 -0.87 -7.58
N THR A 94 8.09 -0.81 -8.83
CA THR A 94 7.43 -1.38 -10.03
C THR A 94 7.10 -2.87 -9.92
N TYR A 95 7.88 -3.65 -9.16
CA TYR A 95 7.67 -5.09 -8.99
C TYR A 95 6.58 -5.46 -7.97
N PHE A 96 6.37 -4.58 -6.98
CA PHE A 96 5.47 -4.81 -5.85
C PHE A 96 4.09 -4.19 -6.08
N TRP A 97 4.05 -3.08 -6.81
CA TRP A 97 2.83 -2.34 -7.09
C TRP A 97 2.29 -2.67 -8.49
N PRO A 98 1.05 -3.18 -8.60
CA PRO A 98 0.43 -3.42 -9.89
C PRO A 98 -0.08 -2.10 -10.49
N LEU A 99 0.86 -1.27 -10.97
CA LEU A 99 0.58 0.05 -11.58
C LEU A 99 0.37 -0.02 -13.09
N ALA A 100 0.67 -1.16 -13.72
CA ALA A 100 0.54 -1.31 -15.17
C ALA A 100 -0.92 -1.17 -15.62
N HIS A 101 -1.15 -0.22 -16.52
CA HIS A 101 -2.38 -0.06 -17.28
C HIS A 101 -2.70 -1.34 -18.06
N ARG A 102 -3.89 -1.89 -17.85
CA ARG A 102 -4.75 -2.18 -18.99
C ARG A 102 -5.66 -0.98 -19.20
#